data_AF-A0A3D2IMA4-F1
#
_entry.id   AF-A0A3D2IMA4-F1
#
_cell.length_a   1.000
_cell.length_b   1.000
_cell.length_c   1.000
_cell.angle_alpha   90.00
_cell.angle_beta   90.00
_cell.angle_gamma   90.00
#
_symmetry.space_group_name_H-M   'P 1'
#
loop_
_entity.id
_entity.type
_entity.pdbx_description
1 polymer ?
#
loop_
_entity_poly.entity_id
_entity_poly.type
_entity_poly.pdbx_seq_one_letter_code
_entity_poly.pdbx_strand_id
1 'polypeptide(L)'
;MGVLYMRKKKRTCITAACLLLSLASVHAHAEDQMVQDTEETGQASSSASDLQEVFSADGLFELIGETQSKQGQALEDVLPKPATAAVPAAPPSSSLTVQTLDPHPGPAEAYASNAEEYQEADYRFYSDTLFYTCTRHETEDGFYYLTHVVIKDPSQIRGEDSYGDFAGIRETPGDAASRTGAAVLVNGSYFDYGTGYATGGELLIRDQQVVHGPWSDGYEICLRKDGTLFSPGYNTIESVLAQDVVFSWGTCEDLLIRDGEKCVLTDYDWNGNLYPRTAIGMVRPLEYYLITAGGPDHANGITIYEEQEIFASLGCFYARGLDGGGSSALVLDGEYVNENGDRISEDLVLRRPTADFLLFTE
;
A
#
# COMPACT_ATOMS: atom_id res chain seq x y z
N MET A 1 39.09 21.77 17.47
CA MET A 1 38.21 22.89 17.88
C MET A 1 36.79 22.42 17.67
N GLY A 2 36.07 22.12 18.75
CA GLY A 2 34.69 21.67 18.70
C GLY A 2 33.72 22.85 18.81
N VAL A 3 32.65 22.83 18.03
CA VAL A 3 31.52 23.74 18.18
C VAL A 3 30.29 22.88 18.48
N LEU A 4 29.93 22.90 19.75
CA LEU A 4 28.76 22.27 20.35
C LEU A 4 27.55 23.20 20.10
N TYR A 5 26.55 22.77 19.35
CA TYR A 5 25.31 23.54 19.19
C TYR A 5 24.23 22.99 20.12
N MET A 6 24.03 23.68 21.25
CA MET A 6 22.91 23.48 22.16
C MET A 6 21.81 24.50 21.83
N ARG A 7 20.61 24.04 21.43
CA ARG A 7 19.40 24.87 21.46
C ARG A 7 18.23 24.19 22.17
N LYS A 8 17.70 24.98 23.11
CA LYS A 8 16.71 24.76 24.16
C LYS A 8 15.39 24.09 23.74
N LYS A 9 15.00 23.04 24.50
CA LYS A 9 13.61 22.55 24.61
C LYS A 9 12.71 23.64 25.20
N LYS A 10 11.64 24.00 24.49
CA LYS A 10 10.41 24.57 25.08
C LYS A 10 9.33 23.49 25.02
N ARG A 11 8.94 22.97 26.17
CA ARG A 11 7.74 22.13 26.33
C ARG A 11 6.55 23.08 26.49
N THR A 12 5.56 22.98 25.60
CA THR A 12 4.26 23.63 25.77
C THR A 12 3.20 22.55 25.63
N CYS A 13 2.48 22.28 26.72
CA CYS A 13 1.34 21.38 26.77
C CYS A 13 0.20 21.91 25.90
N ILE A 14 -0.15 21.21 24.82
CA ILE A 14 -1.43 21.35 24.11
C ILE A 14 -1.93 19.93 23.86
N THR A 15 -2.55 19.33 24.88
CA THR A 15 -3.25 18.04 24.77
C THR A 15 -4.38 18.04 25.79
N ALA A 16 -5.52 18.62 25.41
CA ALA A 16 -6.84 18.44 26.06
C ALA A 16 -7.95 19.24 25.35
N ALA A 17 -7.62 20.37 24.68
CA ALA A 17 -8.65 21.28 24.16
C ALA A 17 -9.20 20.92 22.77
N CYS A 18 -8.47 20.19 21.93
CA CYS A 18 -8.95 19.82 20.58
C CYS A 18 -9.90 18.61 20.56
N LEU A 19 -9.87 17.76 21.59
CA LEU A 19 -10.74 16.58 21.66
C LEU A 19 -12.19 16.90 22.08
N LEU A 20 -12.41 18.07 22.70
CA LEU A 20 -13.73 18.47 23.20
C LEU A 20 -14.58 19.23 22.16
N LEU A 21 -13.97 19.73 21.09
CA LEU A 21 -14.67 20.44 20.01
C LEU A 21 -15.20 19.50 18.91
N SER A 22 -14.64 18.30 18.75
CA SER A 22 -15.15 17.31 17.79
C SER A 22 -16.41 16.58 18.29
N LEU A 23 -16.54 16.37 19.60
CA LEU A 23 -17.69 15.66 20.19
C LEU A 23 -18.99 16.48 20.19
N ALA A 24 -18.90 17.82 20.26
CA ALA A 24 -20.09 18.69 20.23
C ALA A 24 -20.74 18.80 18.83
N SER A 25 -19.97 18.56 17.77
CA SER A 25 -20.45 18.66 16.39
C SER A 25 -21.18 17.39 15.91
N VAL A 26 -20.89 16.24 16.53
CA VAL A 26 -21.51 14.95 16.20
C VAL A 26 -22.87 14.78 16.90
N HIS A 27 -23.08 15.40 18.08
CA HIS A 27 -24.38 15.34 18.77
C HIS A 27 -25.44 16.26 18.14
N ALA A 28 -25.06 17.38 17.52
CA ALA A 28 -26.02 18.30 16.91
C ALA A 28 -26.64 17.78 15.59
N HIS A 29 -26.01 16.81 14.91
CA HIS A 29 -26.54 16.22 13.68
C HIS A 29 -27.43 14.98 13.91
N ALA A 30 -27.38 14.36 15.08
CA ALA A 30 -28.19 13.19 15.39
C ALA A 30 -29.62 13.52 15.87
N GLU A 31 -29.84 14.73 16.41
CA GLU A 31 -31.19 15.16 16.85
C GLU A 31 -32.04 15.76 15.72
N ASP A 32 -31.44 16.23 14.63
CA ASP A 32 -32.18 16.86 13.50
C ASP A 32 -32.73 15.83 12.49
N GLN A 33 -32.24 14.58 12.51
CA GLN A 33 -32.75 13.49 11.65
C GLN A 33 -33.84 12.62 12.29
N MET A 34 -34.12 12.78 13.59
CA MET A 34 -35.18 12.03 14.30
C MET A 34 -36.54 12.76 14.35
N VAL A 35 -36.65 13.95 13.75
CA VAL A 35 -37.89 14.75 13.75
C VAL A 35 -38.59 14.79 12.37
N GLN A 36 -38.03 14.16 11.33
CA GLN A 36 -38.65 14.16 9.98
C GLN A 36 -39.34 12.84 9.56
N ASP A 37 -39.27 11.76 10.34
CA ASP A 37 -39.86 10.46 9.96
C ASP A 37 -41.10 10.03 10.78
N THR A 38 -41.85 10.98 11.36
CA THR A 38 -43.09 10.65 12.11
C THR A 38 -44.37 11.36 11.63
N GLU A 39 -44.46 11.74 10.35
CA GLU A 39 -45.72 12.28 9.76
C GLU A 39 -46.36 11.44 8.62
N GLU A 40 -45.84 10.28 8.26
CA GLU A 40 -46.55 9.36 7.35
C GLU A 40 -46.76 7.97 7.96
N THR A 41 -47.84 7.84 8.73
CA THR A 41 -48.79 6.70 8.78
C THR A 41 -49.50 6.70 10.13
N GLY A 42 -50.64 7.40 10.21
CA GLY A 42 -51.51 7.32 11.38
C GLY A 42 -52.20 5.96 11.48
N GLN A 43 -52.03 5.26 12.61
CA GLN A 43 -53.15 4.71 13.39
C GLN A 43 -52.72 4.01 14.69
N ALA A 44 -53.26 4.57 15.80
CA ALA A 44 -53.86 3.93 16.97
C ALA A 44 -53.04 2.97 17.88
N SER A 45 -52.63 3.54 19.02
CA SER A 45 -52.91 3.11 20.41
C SER A 45 -52.76 1.62 20.80
N SER A 46 -51.79 1.34 21.67
CA SER A 46 -52.02 0.63 22.93
C SER A 46 -50.90 0.91 23.93
N SER A 47 -51.25 0.80 25.21
CA SER A 47 -50.58 1.33 26.40
C SER A 47 -49.22 0.71 26.73
N ALA A 48 -48.33 1.56 27.23
CA ALA A 48 -47.05 1.20 27.84
C ALA A 48 -47.26 0.50 29.20
N SER A 49 -47.23 -0.83 29.22
CA SER A 49 -46.91 -1.61 30.44
C SER A 49 -46.46 -3.07 30.23
N ASP A 50 -46.27 -3.58 29.00
CA ASP A 50 -45.95 -5.00 28.76
C ASP A 50 -44.63 -5.27 28.01
N LEU A 51 -43.61 -4.40 28.12
CA LEU A 51 -42.30 -4.60 27.44
C LEU A 51 -41.12 -4.69 28.41
N GLN A 52 -41.31 -5.38 29.53
CA GLN A 52 -40.24 -5.62 30.49
C GLN A 52 -40.12 -7.10 30.85
N GLU A 53 -40.12 -7.98 29.84
CA GLU A 53 -39.69 -9.38 30.04
C GLU A 53 -39.31 -10.12 28.75
N VAL A 54 -38.57 -9.52 27.80
CA VAL A 54 -37.95 -10.30 26.69
C VAL A 54 -36.62 -9.69 26.23
N PHE A 55 -35.59 -9.73 27.06
CA PHE A 55 -34.21 -9.61 26.58
C PHE A 55 -33.29 -10.55 27.37
N SER A 56 -33.32 -11.82 26.96
CA SER A 56 -32.26 -12.78 27.22
C SER A 56 -31.65 -13.17 25.87
N ALA A 57 -30.32 -13.15 25.80
CA ALA A 57 -29.52 -13.42 24.60
C ALA A 57 -29.60 -14.88 24.10
N ASP A 58 -30.30 -15.76 24.81
CA ASP A 58 -30.41 -17.18 24.44
C ASP A 58 -31.59 -17.49 23.51
N GLY A 59 -32.57 -16.59 23.37
CA GLY A 59 -33.75 -16.81 22.51
C GLY A 59 -33.56 -16.45 21.02
N LEU A 60 -32.51 -15.70 20.68
CA LEU A 60 -32.28 -15.23 19.31
C LEU A 60 -31.54 -16.30 18.45
N PHE A 61 -30.89 -17.27 19.08
CA PHE A 61 -30.12 -18.31 18.40
C PHE A 61 -30.97 -19.48 17.88
N GLU A 62 -32.15 -19.73 18.45
CA GLU A 62 -33.02 -20.85 18.04
C GLU A 62 -33.90 -20.51 16.83
N LEU A 63 -34.27 -19.24 16.63
CA LEU A 63 -35.10 -18.84 15.48
C LEU A 63 -34.32 -18.73 14.16
N ILE A 64 -33.01 -18.46 14.22
CA ILE A 64 -32.13 -18.39 13.04
C ILE A 64 -31.69 -19.80 12.61
N GLY A 65 -31.61 -20.75 13.54
CA GLY A 65 -31.22 -22.14 13.28
C GLY A 65 -32.27 -22.99 12.53
N GLU A 66 -33.56 -22.69 12.67
CA GLU A 66 -34.62 -23.46 12.00
C GLU A 66 -35.00 -22.95 10.60
N THR A 67 -34.69 -21.69 10.26
CA THR A 67 -34.98 -21.17 8.91
C THR A 67 -33.91 -21.53 7.87
N GLN A 68 -32.67 -21.80 8.28
CA GLN A 68 -31.61 -22.22 7.35
C GLN A 68 -31.57 -23.73 7.04
N SER A 69 -32.23 -24.59 7.83
CA SER A 69 -32.20 -26.04 7.59
C SER A 69 -33.26 -26.55 6.58
N LYS A 70 -34.26 -25.73 6.20
CA LYS A 70 -35.33 -26.14 5.27
C LYS A 70 -35.26 -25.56 3.85
N GLN A 71 -34.25 -24.75 3.53
CA GLN A 71 -34.00 -24.29 2.15
C GLN A 71 -32.72 -24.86 1.50
N GLY A 72 -31.93 -25.64 2.24
CA GLY A 72 -30.64 -26.19 1.77
C GLY A 72 -30.68 -27.57 1.09
N GLN A 73 -31.85 -28.13 0.74
CA GLN A 73 -31.95 -29.51 0.22
C GLN A 73 -32.75 -29.69 -1.08
N ALA A 74 -33.02 -28.63 -1.84
CA ALA A 74 -33.78 -28.75 -3.10
C ALA A 74 -33.25 -27.92 -4.28
N LEU A 75 -31.95 -27.58 -4.31
CA LEU A 75 -31.36 -26.81 -5.43
C LEU A 75 -30.04 -27.38 -5.98
N GLU A 76 -29.67 -28.62 -5.65
CA GLU A 76 -28.44 -29.25 -6.17
C GLU A 76 -28.59 -30.03 -7.49
N ASP A 77 -29.78 -30.09 -8.11
CA ASP A 77 -30.03 -31.02 -9.23
C ASP A 77 -30.46 -30.41 -10.58
N VAL A 78 -30.21 -29.11 -10.86
CA VAL A 78 -30.64 -28.48 -12.12
C VAL A 78 -29.55 -27.69 -12.88
N LEU A 79 -28.27 -27.75 -12.49
CA LEU A 79 -27.19 -27.12 -13.26
C LEU A 79 -26.15 -28.15 -13.71
N PRO A 80 -25.83 -28.26 -15.01
CA PRO A 80 -24.80 -29.18 -15.48
C PRO A 80 -23.45 -28.78 -14.89
N LYS A 81 -22.80 -29.75 -14.23
CA LYS A 81 -21.44 -29.65 -13.71
C LYS A 81 -20.51 -29.09 -14.80
N PRO A 82 -19.83 -27.95 -14.60
CA PRO A 82 -18.90 -27.45 -15.59
C PRO A 82 -17.76 -28.47 -15.76
N ALA A 83 -17.51 -28.85 -17.01
CA ALA A 83 -16.42 -29.72 -17.37
C ALA A 83 -15.09 -29.10 -16.91
N THR A 84 -14.24 -29.90 -16.29
CA THR A 84 -12.88 -29.52 -15.90
C THR A 84 -12.09 -29.16 -17.16
N ALA A 85 -12.12 -27.89 -17.57
CA ALA A 85 -11.24 -27.38 -18.59
C ALA A 85 -9.84 -27.31 -17.99
N ALA A 86 -8.88 -28.01 -18.60
CA ALA A 86 -7.48 -27.86 -18.27
C ALA A 86 -7.09 -26.38 -18.38
N VAL A 87 -6.45 -25.86 -17.34
CA VAL A 87 -5.83 -24.54 -17.36
C VAL A 87 -4.89 -24.50 -18.58
N PRO A 88 -5.11 -23.60 -19.55
CA PRO A 88 -4.20 -23.49 -20.69
C PRO A 88 -2.83 -23.09 -20.14
N ALA A 89 -1.81 -23.88 -20.48
CA ALA A 89 -0.43 -23.55 -20.17
C ALA A 89 -0.11 -22.16 -20.73
N ALA A 90 0.50 -21.32 -19.90
CA ALA A 90 0.96 -20.00 -20.29
C ALA A 90 1.78 -20.09 -21.60
N PRO A 91 1.57 -19.17 -22.57
CA PRO A 91 2.39 -19.13 -23.77
C PRO A 91 3.87 -18.96 -23.37
N PRO A 92 4.82 -19.54 -24.11
CA PRO A 92 6.23 -19.40 -23.80
C PRO A 92 6.62 -17.93 -23.90
N SER A 93 6.90 -17.33 -22.74
CA SER A 93 7.46 -15.98 -22.62
C SER A 93 8.83 -15.95 -23.28
N SER A 94 9.20 -14.78 -23.80
CA SER A 94 10.55 -14.43 -24.25
C SER A 94 11.57 -14.87 -23.19
N SER A 95 12.78 -15.23 -23.64
CA SER A 95 13.78 -16.04 -22.92
C SER A 95 14.40 -15.44 -21.66
N LEU A 96 13.81 -14.42 -21.05
CA LEU A 96 14.22 -13.88 -19.77
C LEU A 96 13.29 -14.44 -18.69
N THR A 97 13.78 -15.40 -17.92
CA THR A 97 13.19 -15.72 -16.62
C THR A 97 13.96 -14.95 -15.55
N VAL A 98 13.33 -14.63 -14.41
CA VAL A 98 14.03 -14.03 -13.25
C VAL A 98 15.38 -14.72 -12.97
N GLN A 99 15.46 -16.05 -13.18
CA GLN A 99 16.67 -16.85 -12.97
C GLN A 99 17.85 -16.51 -13.90
N THR A 100 17.64 -15.63 -14.89
CA THR A 100 18.67 -15.18 -15.84
C THR A 100 19.18 -13.76 -15.55
N LEU A 101 18.58 -13.05 -14.59
CA LEU A 101 19.05 -11.72 -14.19
C LEU A 101 20.07 -11.86 -13.05
N ASP A 102 21.32 -11.54 -13.36
CA ASP A 102 22.34 -11.40 -12.33
C ASP A 102 22.01 -10.18 -11.45
N PRO A 103 22.18 -10.27 -10.11
CA PRO A 103 22.05 -9.12 -9.24
C PRO A 103 22.99 -7.98 -9.66
N HIS A 104 22.61 -6.73 -9.37
CA HIS A 104 23.47 -5.59 -9.65
C HIS A 104 24.84 -5.77 -8.98
N PRO A 105 25.97 -5.40 -9.62
CA PRO A 105 27.32 -5.49 -9.03
C PRO A 105 27.55 -4.61 -7.78
N GLY A 106 26.51 -3.89 -7.33
CA GLY A 106 26.49 -3.10 -6.11
C GLY A 106 26.60 -1.58 -6.30
N PRO A 107 26.55 -0.82 -5.19
CA PRO A 107 26.48 0.64 -5.18
C PRO A 107 27.65 1.35 -5.86
N ALA A 108 28.87 0.82 -5.76
CA ALA A 108 30.05 1.47 -6.33
C ALA A 108 30.03 1.52 -7.85
N GLU A 109 29.54 0.45 -8.49
CA GLU A 109 29.35 0.44 -9.94
C GLU A 109 28.20 1.37 -10.33
N ALA A 110 27.09 1.38 -9.56
CA ALA A 110 25.96 2.27 -9.82
C ALA A 110 26.35 3.74 -9.76
N TYR A 111 27.18 4.12 -8.79
CA TYR A 111 27.73 5.47 -8.69
C TYR A 111 28.63 5.83 -9.89
N ALA A 112 29.44 4.87 -10.36
CA ALA A 112 30.35 5.09 -11.48
C ALA A 112 29.61 5.19 -12.82
N SER A 113 28.58 4.36 -13.05
CA SER A 113 27.81 4.33 -14.29
C SER A 113 26.77 5.44 -14.39
N ASN A 114 26.26 5.93 -13.24
CA ASN A 114 25.23 6.97 -13.17
C ASN A 114 25.76 8.30 -12.62
N ALA A 115 27.00 8.66 -12.97
CA ALA A 115 27.66 9.84 -12.42
C ALA A 115 26.93 11.16 -12.76
N GLU A 116 26.36 11.27 -13.96
CA GLU A 116 25.59 12.45 -14.39
C GLU A 116 24.27 12.56 -13.61
N GLU A 117 23.48 11.48 -13.58
CA GLU A 117 22.27 11.35 -12.77
C GLU A 117 22.54 11.74 -11.30
N TYR A 118 23.62 11.24 -10.72
CA TYR A 118 23.99 11.56 -9.34
C TYR A 118 24.28 13.06 -9.14
N GLN A 119 24.93 13.74 -10.09
CA GLN A 119 25.20 15.18 -9.94
C GLN A 119 23.93 16.03 -10.08
N GLU A 120 22.99 15.60 -10.91
CA GLU A 120 21.76 16.34 -11.20
C GLU A 120 20.64 16.08 -10.19
N ALA A 121 20.70 14.99 -9.44
CA ALA A 121 19.65 14.60 -8.50
C ALA A 121 19.42 15.62 -7.37
N ASP A 122 18.14 15.85 -7.05
CA ASP A 122 17.69 16.73 -5.97
C ASP A 122 18.12 16.19 -4.60
N TYR A 123 17.99 14.87 -4.42
CA TYR A 123 18.48 14.12 -3.27
C TYR A 123 19.38 13.00 -3.74
N ARG A 124 20.44 12.71 -2.98
CA ARG A 124 21.43 11.72 -3.36
C ARG A 124 22.24 11.23 -2.19
N PHE A 125 22.56 9.96 -2.21
CA PHE A 125 23.39 9.30 -1.21
C PHE A 125 24.19 8.19 -1.86
N TYR A 126 25.42 8.01 -1.38
CA TYR A 126 26.27 6.91 -1.82
C TYR A 126 27.20 6.46 -0.69
N SER A 127 27.25 5.15 -0.47
CA SER A 127 28.18 4.45 0.41
C SER A 127 28.59 3.09 -0.19
N ASP A 128 29.39 2.32 0.56
CA ASP A 128 29.79 0.98 0.13
C ASP A 128 28.63 -0.04 0.08
N THR A 129 27.48 0.28 0.68
CA THR A 129 26.32 -0.62 0.83
C THR A 129 25.04 -0.07 0.20
N LEU A 130 24.90 1.24 0.02
CA LEU A 130 23.71 1.85 -0.56
C LEU A 130 24.07 2.97 -1.54
N PHE A 131 23.38 3.01 -2.67
CA PHE A 131 23.33 4.13 -3.59
C PHE A 131 21.87 4.50 -3.79
N TYR A 132 21.53 5.78 -3.67
CA TYR A 132 20.27 6.28 -4.21
C TYR A 132 20.41 7.69 -4.79
N THR A 133 19.56 7.98 -5.76
CA THR A 133 19.29 9.33 -6.29
C THR A 133 17.78 9.54 -6.26
N CYS A 134 17.34 10.79 -6.16
CA CYS A 134 15.95 11.17 -6.34
C CYS A 134 15.87 12.49 -7.11
N THR A 135 15.09 12.51 -8.18
CA THR A 135 14.91 13.67 -9.04
C THR A 135 13.44 13.90 -9.32
N ARG A 136 13.01 15.16 -9.27
CA ARG A 136 11.66 15.56 -9.68
C ARG A 136 11.57 15.73 -11.20
N HIS A 137 10.59 15.10 -11.80
CA HIS A 137 10.28 15.17 -13.22
C HIS A 137 8.89 15.80 -13.43
N GLU A 138 8.82 16.78 -14.34
CA GLU A 138 7.55 17.37 -14.78
C GLU A 138 6.95 16.54 -15.92
N THR A 139 5.64 16.39 -15.93
CA THR A 139 4.87 15.92 -17.10
C THR A 139 4.08 17.09 -17.69
N GLU A 140 3.28 16.85 -18.73
CA GLU A 140 2.44 17.91 -19.32
C GLU A 140 1.46 18.49 -18.28
N ASP A 141 0.87 17.62 -17.45
CA ASP A 141 -0.22 17.98 -16.55
C ASP A 141 0.09 17.70 -15.05
N GLY A 142 1.28 17.21 -14.71
CA GLY A 142 1.65 16.84 -13.35
C GLY A 142 3.15 16.70 -13.12
N PHE A 143 3.53 15.96 -12.08
CA PHE A 143 4.92 15.67 -11.76
C PHE A 143 5.05 14.40 -10.93
N TYR A 144 6.24 13.82 -10.93
CA TYR A 144 6.62 12.71 -10.08
C TYR A 144 8.07 12.84 -9.61
N TYR A 145 8.40 12.14 -8.53
CA TYR A 145 9.76 11.90 -8.09
C TYR A 145 10.16 10.50 -8.51
N LEU A 146 11.30 10.39 -9.19
CA LEU A 146 11.92 9.13 -9.53
C LEU A 146 13.09 8.89 -8.59
N THR A 147 13.04 7.79 -7.83
CA THR A 147 14.12 7.40 -6.91
C THR A 147 14.80 6.14 -7.43
N HIS A 148 16.06 6.23 -7.83
CA HIS A 148 16.87 5.07 -8.21
C HIS A 148 17.56 4.54 -6.96
N VAL A 149 17.46 3.25 -6.68
CA VAL A 149 18.05 2.61 -5.48
C VAL A 149 18.84 1.37 -5.88
N VAL A 150 20.12 1.33 -5.50
CA VAL A 150 20.98 0.15 -5.63
C VAL A 150 21.53 -0.23 -4.26
N ILE A 151 21.30 -1.48 -3.88
CA ILE A 151 21.75 -2.06 -2.60
C ILE A 151 22.83 -3.12 -2.84
N LYS A 152 23.54 -3.49 -1.78
CA LYS A 152 24.58 -4.53 -1.83
C LYS A 152 24.11 -5.88 -1.34
N ASP A 153 23.19 -5.89 -0.38
CA ASP A 153 22.67 -7.10 0.26
C ASP A 153 21.14 -7.10 0.24
N PRO A 154 20.47 -8.21 -0.12
CA PRO A 154 19.01 -8.30 -0.14
C PRO A 154 18.33 -7.94 1.19
N SER A 155 19.00 -8.09 2.34
CA SER A 155 18.44 -7.71 3.64
C SER A 155 18.22 -6.19 3.79
N GLN A 156 18.82 -5.39 2.91
CA GLN A 156 18.65 -3.94 2.92
C GLN A 156 17.28 -3.49 2.41
N ILE A 157 16.56 -4.31 1.62
CA ILE A 157 15.16 -4.08 1.23
C ILE A 157 14.23 -4.96 2.07
N ARG A 158 13.20 -4.37 2.68
CA ARG A 158 12.20 -5.13 3.46
C ARG A 158 10.89 -4.40 3.62
N GLY A 159 9.87 -5.14 4.02
CA GLY A 159 8.61 -4.59 4.52
C GLY A 159 8.70 -4.29 6.01
N GLU A 160 7.88 -3.35 6.47
CA GLU A 160 7.70 -3.08 7.89
C GLU A 160 6.24 -2.70 8.15
N ASP A 161 5.59 -3.36 9.10
CA ASP A 161 4.25 -2.98 9.53
C ASP A 161 4.29 -1.71 10.39
N SER A 162 3.16 -1.00 10.46
CA SER A 162 2.99 0.12 11.37
C SER A 162 3.31 -0.26 12.81
N TYR A 163 4.19 0.52 13.43
CA TYR A 163 4.74 0.25 14.76
C TYR A 163 5.44 -1.11 14.92
N GLY A 164 5.75 -1.81 13.81
CA GLY A 164 6.41 -3.10 13.78
C GLY A 164 5.51 -4.29 14.14
N ASP A 165 4.19 -4.12 14.09
CA ASP A 165 3.23 -5.19 14.39
C ASP A 165 2.02 -5.14 13.45
N PHE A 166 1.55 -6.31 13.04
CA PHE A 166 0.34 -6.46 12.22
C PHE A 166 -0.91 -6.34 13.10
N ALA A 167 -1.14 -5.14 13.64
CA ALA A 167 -2.11 -4.89 14.71
C ALA A 167 -3.32 -4.03 14.30
N GLY A 168 -3.44 -3.64 13.03
CA GLY A 168 -4.52 -2.75 12.57
C GLY A 168 -4.41 -1.31 13.06
N ILE A 169 -3.21 -0.91 13.50
CA ILE A 169 -2.90 0.48 13.86
C ILE A 169 -2.09 1.07 12.71
N ARG A 170 -2.32 2.34 12.38
CA ARG A 170 -1.63 3.02 11.28
C ARG A 170 -0.60 4.02 11.78
N GLU A 171 0.55 4.07 11.13
CA GLU A 171 1.70 4.94 11.44
C GLU A 171 1.96 5.90 10.27
N THR A 172 2.49 7.10 10.54
CA THR A 172 2.87 7.99 9.44
C THR A 172 4.22 7.54 8.84
N PRO A 173 4.44 7.70 7.52
CA PRO A 173 5.71 7.33 6.89
C PRO A 173 6.96 7.93 7.56
N GLY A 174 6.89 9.16 8.06
CA GLY A 174 8.02 9.82 8.73
C GLY A 174 8.29 9.28 10.13
N ASP A 175 7.25 8.92 10.89
CA ASP A 175 7.43 8.25 12.18
C ASP A 175 8.03 6.86 11.96
N ALA A 176 7.55 6.12 10.95
CA ALA A 176 8.08 4.82 10.56
C ALA A 176 9.55 4.91 10.11
N ALA A 177 9.90 5.90 9.27
CA ALA A 177 11.27 6.13 8.83
C ALA A 177 12.19 6.43 10.03
N SER A 178 11.73 7.27 10.96
CA SER A 178 12.46 7.59 12.19
C SER A 178 12.66 6.37 13.10
N ARG A 179 11.66 5.49 13.20
CA ARG A 179 11.69 4.27 14.01
C ARG A 179 12.61 3.21 13.43
N THR A 180 12.59 3.05 12.11
CA THR A 180 13.31 1.99 11.40
C THR A 180 14.74 2.39 11.02
N GLY A 181 15.05 3.68 10.97
CA GLY A 181 16.31 4.17 10.44
C GLY A 181 16.42 3.99 8.93
N ALA A 182 15.29 4.00 8.22
CA ALA A 182 15.25 3.85 6.77
C ALA A 182 15.96 5.03 6.08
N ALA A 183 16.80 4.71 5.10
CA ALA A 183 17.42 5.68 4.21
C ALA A 183 16.44 6.11 3.11
N VAL A 184 15.65 5.15 2.60
CA VAL A 184 14.54 5.37 1.66
C VAL A 184 13.32 4.64 2.19
N LEU A 185 12.18 5.32 2.32
CA LEU A 185 10.92 4.70 2.73
C LEU A 185 9.76 5.25 1.91
N VAL A 186 8.91 4.34 1.44
CA VAL A 186 7.60 4.66 0.87
C VAL A 186 6.50 3.92 1.62
N ASN A 187 5.26 4.39 1.47
CA ASN A 187 4.10 3.62 1.91
C ASN A 187 3.99 2.28 1.17
N GLY A 188 3.39 1.29 1.83
CA GLY A 188 3.26 -0.07 1.31
C GLY A 188 1.87 -0.36 0.71
N SER A 189 1.25 -1.39 1.27
CA SER A 189 -0.02 -1.96 0.89
C SER A 189 -1.18 -0.98 0.98
N TYR A 190 -2.25 -1.32 0.25
CA TYR A 190 -3.57 -0.76 0.52
C TYR A 190 -4.01 -1.15 1.93
N PHE A 191 -4.99 -0.45 2.50
CA PHE A 191 -5.51 -0.79 3.81
C PHE A 191 -7.00 -0.47 3.98
N ASP A 192 -7.65 -1.18 4.91
CA ASP A 192 -9.03 -0.90 5.28
C ASP A 192 -9.10 0.25 6.30
N TYR A 193 -9.91 1.28 6.01
CA TYR A 193 -9.99 2.47 6.86
C TYR A 193 -10.66 2.23 8.21
N GLY A 194 -11.53 1.21 8.31
CA GLY A 194 -12.26 0.89 9.53
C GLY A 194 -11.41 0.10 10.54
N THR A 195 -10.59 -0.82 10.04
CA THR A 195 -9.81 -1.77 10.83
C THR A 195 -8.32 -1.45 10.85
N GLY A 196 -7.81 -0.68 9.89
CA GLY A 196 -6.41 -0.30 9.75
C GLY A 196 -5.47 -1.39 9.25
N TYR A 197 -5.98 -2.59 8.95
CA TYR A 197 -5.16 -3.68 8.42
C TYR A 197 -4.81 -3.45 6.95
N ALA A 198 -3.59 -3.86 6.57
CA ALA A 198 -3.20 -3.95 5.18
C ALA A 198 -4.09 -4.95 4.42
N THR A 199 -4.40 -4.62 3.17
CA THR A 199 -5.32 -5.33 2.27
C THR A 199 -4.86 -5.17 0.82
N GLY A 200 -5.74 -5.44 -0.15
CA GLY A 200 -5.53 -5.30 -1.59
C GLY A 200 -5.18 -6.62 -2.27
N GLY A 201 -4.28 -7.40 -1.67
CA GLY A 201 -4.07 -8.80 -2.00
C GLY A 201 -4.59 -9.70 -0.88
N GLU A 202 -4.84 -10.97 -1.22
CA GLU A 202 -5.34 -11.96 -0.27
C GLU A 202 -4.21 -12.55 0.60
N LEU A 203 -2.92 -12.39 0.24
CA LEU A 203 -1.79 -12.95 0.99
C LEU A 203 -0.78 -11.91 1.49
N LEU A 204 -0.62 -11.80 2.81
CA LEU A 204 0.46 -11.01 3.41
C LEU A 204 1.47 -11.90 4.14
N ILE A 205 2.75 -11.70 3.80
CA ILE A 205 3.90 -12.40 4.36
C ILE A 205 4.82 -11.38 5.03
N ARG A 206 5.32 -11.72 6.22
CA ARG A 206 6.33 -10.99 6.99
C ARG A 206 7.38 -11.97 7.49
N ASP A 207 8.65 -11.75 7.19
CA ASP A 207 9.74 -12.65 7.58
C ASP A 207 9.45 -14.14 7.27
N GLN A 208 8.91 -14.42 6.08
CA GLN A 208 8.46 -15.74 5.61
C GLN A 208 7.29 -16.36 6.41
N GLN A 209 6.65 -15.62 7.31
CA GLN A 209 5.45 -16.03 8.02
C GLN A 209 4.21 -15.41 7.37
N VAL A 210 3.17 -16.21 7.18
CA VAL A 210 1.87 -15.71 6.71
C VAL A 210 1.17 -14.99 7.86
N VAL A 211 0.89 -13.71 7.68
CA VAL A 211 0.14 -12.88 8.65
C VAL A 211 -1.30 -12.61 8.21
N HIS A 212 -1.61 -12.80 6.93
CA HIS A 212 -2.95 -12.67 6.36
C HIS A 212 -3.15 -13.61 5.18
N GLY A 213 -4.37 -14.12 5.00
CA GLY A 213 -4.77 -14.89 3.82
C GLY A 213 -4.87 -16.40 3.98
N PRO A 214 -5.62 -17.07 3.09
CA PRO A 214 -5.48 -18.51 2.86
C PRO A 214 -4.85 -18.84 1.48
N TRP A 215 -4.76 -17.88 0.56
CA TRP A 215 -4.19 -18.03 -0.78
C TRP A 215 -3.72 -16.69 -1.33
N SER A 216 -2.99 -16.73 -2.43
CA SER A 216 -2.58 -15.58 -3.22
C SER A 216 -3.56 -15.38 -4.37
N ASP A 217 -4.04 -14.16 -4.58
CA ASP A 217 -4.89 -13.80 -5.72
C ASP A 217 -4.10 -13.15 -6.88
N GLY A 218 -2.83 -12.81 -6.64
CA GLY A 218 -1.92 -12.25 -7.63
C GLY A 218 -1.79 -10.74 -7.60
N TYR A 219 -2.49 -10.07 -6.67
CA TYR A 219 -2.36 -8.64 -6.42
C TYR A 219 -1.25 -8.31 -5.41
N GLU A 220 -0.49 -9.30 -4.98
CA GLU A 220 0.66 -9.10 -4.12
C GLU A 220 1.91 -8.68 -4.90
N ILE A 221 2.70 -7.80 -4.31
CA ILE A 221 4.13 -7.66 -4.60
C ILE A 221 4.85 -8.56 -3.61
N CYS A 222 5.53 -9.60 -4.08
CA CYS A 222 6.33 -10.50 -3.25
C CYS A 222 7.82 -10.20 -3.41
N LEU A 223 8.52 -10.05 -2.29
CA LEU A 223 9.98 -9.95 -2.22
C LEU A 223 10.58 -11.30 -1.85
N ARG A 224 11.53 -11.80 -2.64
CA ARG A 224 12.32 -13.01 -2.34
C ARG A 224 13.58 -12.68 -1.54
N LYS A 225 14.15 -13.70 -0.91
CA LYS A 225 15.45 -13.63 -0.19
C LYS A 225 16.61 -13.08 -1.00
N ASP A 226 16.57 -13.18 -2.32
CA ASP A 226 17.63 -12.71 -3.22
C ASP A 226 17.42 -11.27 -3.72
N GLY A 227 16.35 -10.60 -3.28
CA GLY A 227 15.99 -9.25 -3.73
C GLY A 227 15.03 -9.22 -4.92
N THR A 228 14.64 -10.37 -5.47
CA THR A 228 13.66 -10.40 -6.57
C THR A 228 12.30 -9.92 -6.12
N LEU A 229 11.69 -9.03 -6.92
CA LEU A 229 10.26 -8.71 -6.86
C LEU A 229 9.47 -9.46 -7.93
N PHE A 230 8.29 -9.99 -7.56
CA PHE A 230 7.35 -10.60 -8.50
C PHE A 230 5.92 -10.60 -7.94
N SER A 231 4.93 -10.79 -8.81
CA SER A 231 3.56 -11.09 -8.40
C SER A 231 3.26 -12.58 -8.65
N PRO A 232 2.85 -13.35 -7.64
CA PRO A 232 2.69 -14.81 -7.70
C PRO A 232 1.52 -15.32 -8.58
N GLY A 233 0.59 -14.44 -8.96
CA GLY A 233 -0.67 -14.84 -9.57
C GLY A 233 -1.56 -15.61 -8.60
N TYR A 234 -2.64 -16.21 -9.10
CA TYR A 234 -3.47 -17.09 -8.28
C TYR A 234 -2.68 -18.33 -7.84
N ASN A 235 -2.46 -18.50 -6.54
CA ASN A 235 -1.56 -19.54 -6.02
C ASN A 235 -1.85 -19.95 -4.57
N THR A 236 -1.38 -21.12 -4.15
CA THR A 236 -1.49 -21.54 -2.73
C THR A 236 -0.35 -20.96 -1.89
N ILE A 237 -0.57 -20.84 -0.58
CA ILE A 237 0.46 -20.39 0.37
C ILE A 237 1.74 -21.21 0.23
N GLU A 238 1.63 -22.54 0.15
CA GLU A 238 2.80 -23.43 0.09
C GLU A 238 3.64 -23.18 -1.15
N SER A 239 3.00 -22.92 -2.29
CA SER A 239 3.66 -22.64 -3.56
C SER A 239 4.31 -21.26 -3.58
N VAL A 240 3.71 -20.26 -2.93
CA VAL A 240 4.33 -18.94 -2.75
C VAL A 240 5.54 -19.04 -1.82
N LEU A 241 5.41 -19.70 -0.67
CA LEU A 241 6.51 -19.87 0.29
C LEU A 241 7.66 -20.72 -0.28
N ALA A 242 7.37 -21.68 -1.16
CA ALA A 242 8.39 -22.47 -1.86
C ALA A 242 9.27 -21.63 -2.82
N GLN A 243 8.92 -20.38 -3.09
CA GLN A 243 9.70 -19.44 -3.89
C GLN A 243 10.56 -18.49 -3.04
N ASP A 244 10.81 -18.83 -1.78
CA ASP A 244 11.66 -18.07 -0.86
C ASP A 244 11.19 -16.61 -0.63
N VAL A 245 9.87 -16.41 -0.62
CA VAL A 245 9.26 -15.10 -0.31
C VAL A 245 9.47 -14.72 1.15
N VAL A 246 10.08 -13.57 1.39
CA VAL A 246 10.32 -13.01 2.73
C VAL A 246 9.26 -12.01 3.15
N PHE A 247 8.79 -11.17 2.22
CA PHE A 247 7.78 -10.13 2.48
C PHE A 247 6.80 -10.06 1.32
N SER A 248 5.57 -9.64 1.59
CA SER A 248 4.64 -9.21 0.53
C SER A 248 3.86 -7.96 0.90
N TRP A 249 3.44 -7.19 -0.11
CA TRP A 249 2.54 -6.06 0.02
C TRP A 249 1.29 -6.29 -0.82
N GLY A 250 0.12 -6.04 -0.25
CA GLY A 250 -1.16 -6.17 -0.94
C GLY A 250 -1.48 -4.91 -1.73
N THR A 251 -1.80 -5.06 -3.00
CA THR A 251 -2.08 -3.93 -3.91
C THR A 251 -3.43 -4.11 -4.59
N CYS A 252 -3.95 -3.11 -5.30
CA CYS A 252 -5.24 -3.27 -6.02
C CYS A 252 -5.14 -2.97 -7.52
N GLU A 253 -4.02 -2.42 -7.97
CA GLU A 253 -3.86 -1.99 -9.36
C GLU A 253 -3.47 -3.15 -10.27
N ASP A 254 -3.51 -2.94 -11.59
CA ASP A 254 -2.96 -3.92 -12.52
C ASP A 254 -1.43 -4.01 -12.38
N LEU A 255 -0.89 -5.18 -12.71
CA LEU A 255 0.56 -5.31 -12.86
C LEU A 255 1.03 -4.45 -14.04
N LEU A 256 2.10 -3.67 -13.86
CA LEU A 256 2.57 -2.74 -14.89
C LEU A 256 3.54 -3.43 -15.84
N ILE A 257 4.57 -4.09 -15.30
CA ILE A 257 5.61 -4.76 -16.07
C ILE A 257 5.77 -6.20 -15.58
N ARG A 258 5.83 -7.14 -16.52
CA ARG A 258 6.11 -8.56 -16.27
C ARG A 258 7.16 -9.05 -17.24
N ASP A 259 8.22 -9.65 -16.70
CA ASP A 259 9.30 -10.24 -17.47
C ASP A 259 9.93 -9.27 -18.51
N GLY A 260 10.04 -7.99 -18.15
CA GLY A 260 10.58 -6.93 -19.02
C GLY A 260 9.59 -6.37 -20.04
N GLU A 261 8.34 -6.85 -20.05
CA GLU A 261 7.33 -6.45 -21.01
C GLU A 261 6.14 -5.74 -20.35
N LYS A 262 5.57 -4.76 -21.05
CA LYS A 262 4.36 -4.06 -20.59
C LYS A 262 3.19 -5.03 -20.52
N CYS A 263 2.55 -5.08 -19.35
CA CYS A 263 1.30 -5.80 -19.18
C CYS A 263 0.14 -5.05 -19.84
N VAL A 264 -0.90 -5.80 -20.23
CA VAL A 264 -2.15 -5.18 -20.65
C VAL A 264 -2.86 -4.67 -19.40
N LEU A 265 -3.11 -3.36 -19.34
CA LEU A 265 -3.92 -2.75 -18.30
C LEU A 265 -5.40 -2.92 -18.61
N THR A 266 -6.19 -3.29 -17.61
CA THR A 266 -7.65 -3.30 -17.66
C THR A 266 -8.14 -1.89 -17.92
N ASP A 267 -9.02 -1.72 -18.90
CA ASP A 267 -9.55 -0.40 -19.27
C ASP A 267 -10.59 0.06 -18.24
N TYR A 268 -10.13 0.82 -17.25
CA TYR A 268 -10.99 1.50 -16.30
C TYR A 268 -11.07 3.00 -16.61
N ASP A 269 -12.25 3.59 -16.45
CA ASP A 269 -12.54 5.00 -16.76
C ASP A 269 -11.60 6.02 -16.07
N TRP A 270 -10.92 5.60 -15.01
CA TRP A 270 -10.07 6.42 -14.16
C TRP A 270 -8.56 6.24 -14.43
N ASN A 271 -8.16 5.31 -15.31
CA ASN A 271 -6.75 5.08 -15.65
C ASN A 271 -6.08 6.31 -16.28
N GLY A 272 -6.85 7.07 -17.06
CA GLY A 272 -6.39 8.30 -17.70
C GLY A 272 -6.39 9.52 -16.78
N ASN A 273 -6.83 9.39 -15.51
CA ASN A 273 -6.82 10.49 -14.57
C ASN A 273 -5.43 10.64 -13.94
N LEU A 274 -5.01 11.89 -13.76
CA LEU A 274 -3.87 12.20 -12.90
C LEU A 274 -4.22 11.82 -11.48
N TYR A 275 -3.34 11.05 -10.86
CA TYR A 275 -3.52 10.59 -9.49
C TYR A 275 -2.17 10.57 -8.78
N PRO A 276 -2.13 10.89 -7.48
CA PRO A 276 -0.96 10.59 -6.68
C PRO A 276 -0.72 9.08 -6.65
N ARG A 277 0.51 8.66 -6.92
CA ARG A 277 0.87 7.24 -7.06
C ARG A 277 2.12 6.93 -6.29
N THR A 278 2.21 5.72 -5.78
CA THR A 278 3.46 5.13 -5.30
C THR A 278 3.63 3.82 -6.05
N ALA A 279 4.81 3.56 -6.58
CA ALA A 279 5.10 2.31 -7.26
C ALA A 279 6.56 1.91 -7.12
N ILE A 280 6.81 0.62 -7.30
CA ILE A 280 8.16 0.05 -7.34
C ILE A 280 8.36 -0.74 -8.63
N GLY A 281 9.51 -0.49 -9.26
CA GLY A 281 10.06 -1.26 -10.36
C GLY A 281 11.39 -1.88 -9.97
N MET A 282 11.69 -3.06 -10.51
CA MET A 282 12.97 -3.75 -10.38
C MET A 282 13.54 -3.96 -11.76
N VAL A 283 14.75 -3.45 -12.03
CA VAL A 283 15.51 -3.77 -13.27
C VAL A 283 16.08 -5.17 -13.17
N ARG A 284 16.73 -5.47 -12.04
CA ARG A 284 17.26 -6.78 -11.66
C ARG A 284 17.35 -6.82 -10.13
N PRO A 285 17.59 -7.98 -9.51
CA PRO A 285 17.76 -8.03 -8.06
C PRO A 285 18.81 -7.00 -7.60
N LEU A 286 18.50 -6.29 -6.51
CA LEU A 286 19.33 -5.23 -5.92
C LEU A 286 19.38 -3.89 -6.67
N GLU A 287 18.61 -3.70 -7.75
CA GLU A 287 18.46 -2.43 -8.47
C GLU A 287 16.98 -2.12 -8.73
N TYR A 288 16.49 -1.06 -8.11
CA TYR A 288 15.07 -0.69 -8.07
C TYR A 288 14.87 0.77 -8.43
N TYR A 289 13.68 1.07 -8.95
CA TYR A 289 13.18 2.43 -9.09
C TYR A 289 11.88 2.56 -8.30
N LEU A 290 11.74 3.66 -7.57
CA LEU A 290 10.47 4.06 -6.95
C LEU A 290 9.93 5.27 -7.70
N ILE A 291 8.62 5.26 -7.95
CA ILE A 291 7.89 6.44 -8.39
C ILE A 291 7.01 6.87 -7.23
N THR A 292 7.09 8.15 -6.88
CA THR A 292 6.08 8.79 -6.03
C THR A 292 5.59 10.07 -6.70
N ALA A 293 4.28 10.23 -6.82
CA ALA A 293 3.67 11.32 -7.58
C ALA A 293 2.64 12.08 -6.75
N GLY A 294 2.33 13.31 -7.19
CA GLY A 294 1.38 14.19 -6.53
C GLY A 294 1.99 15.11 -5.47
N GLY A 295 1.19 16.07 -5.03
CA GLY A 295 1.49 16.99 -3.95
C GLY A 295 0.30 17.27 -3.03
N PRO A 296 0.38 18.33 -2.20
CA PRO A 296 -0.65 18.64 -1.21
C PRO A 296 -2.05 18.75 -1.83
N ASP A 297 -3.07 18.40 -1.04
CA ASP A 297 -4.48 18.34 -1.46
C ASP A 297 -4.75 17.28 -2.56
N HIS A 298 -3.91 16.24 -2.64
CA HIS A 298 -3.97 15.17 -3.66
C HIS A 298 -3.89 15.71 -5.10
N ALA A 299 -3.31 16.90 -5.26
CA ALA A 299 -3.23 17.59 -6.53
C ALA A 299 -2.03 17.11 -7.34
N ASN A 300 -2.17 17.15 -8.66
CA ASN A 300 -1.18 16.66 -9.61
C ASN A 300 -0.94 15.14 -9.42
N GLY A 301 -0.04 14.59 -10.21
CA GLY A 301 0.26 13.18 -10.21
C GLY A 301 0.61 12.73 -11.61
N ILE A 302 0.45 11.44 -11.86
CA ILE A 302 0.58 10.85 -13.19
C ILE A 302 -0.51 9.81 -13.41
N THR A 303 -0.81 9.53 -14.66
CA THR A 303 -1.68 8.43 -15.07
C THR A 303 -0.97 7.08 -14.89
N ILE A 304 -1.74 5.99 -14.82
CA ILE A 304 -1.14 4.64 -14.78
C ILE A 304 -0.40 4.31 -16.09
N TYR A 305 -0.80 4.92 -17.20
CA TYR A 305 -0.13 4.76 -18.49
C TYR A 305 1.25 5.40 -18.51
N GLU A 306 1.38 6.62 -17.96
CA GLU A 306 2.68 7.27 -17.78
C GLU A 306 3.57 6.47 -16.84
N GLU A 307 3.02 6.00 -15.70
CA GLU A 307 3.75 5.17 -14.74
C GLU A 307 4.30 3.89 -15.37
N GLN A 308 3.48 3.16 -16.14
CA GLN A 308 3.91 1.97 -16.88
C GLN A 308 5.00 2.30 -17.91
N GLU A 309 4.84 3.39 -18.67
CA GLU A 309 5.79 3.79 -19.70
C GLU A 309 7.14 4.18 -19.10
N ILE A 310 7.16 4.87 -17.95
CA ILE A 310 8.38 5.22 -17.23
C ILE A 310 9.14 3.94 -16.86
N PHE A 311 8.51 2.99 -16.18
CA PHE A 311 9.19 1.74 -15.81
C PHE A 311 9.65 0.91 -17.02
N ALA A 312 8.87 0.89 -18.10
CA ALA A 312 9.29 0.25 -19.35
C ALA A 312 10.54 0.91 -19.94
N SER A 313 10.60 2.26 -19.94
CA SER A 313 11.74 3.02 -20.47
C SER A 313 13.02 2.84 -19.64
N LEU A 314 12.88 2.61 -18.34
CA LEU A 314 13.98 2.31 -17.41
C LEU A 314 14.47 0.87 -17.52
N GLY A 315 13.82 0.03 -18.34
CA GLY A 315 14.19 -1.38 -18.51
C GLY A 315 13.85 -2.23 -17.29
N CYS A 316 12.84 -1.86 -16.50
CA CYS A 316 12.38 -2.69 -15.39
C CYS A 316 11.94 -4.07 -15.89
N PHE A 317 12.36 -5.13 -15.20
CA PHE A 317 11.89 -6.49 -15.42
C PHE A 317 10.54 -6.76 -14.75
N TYR A 318 10.29 -6.08 -13.63
CA TYR A 318 9.03 -6.15 -12.88
C TYR A 318 8.66 -4.74 -12.40
N ALA A 319 7.37 -4.39 -12.42
CA ALA A 319 6.89 -3.18 -11.77
C ALA A 319 5.39 -3.27 -11.43
N ARG A 320 5.00 -2.68 -10.30
CA ARG A 320 3.62 -2.62 -9.82
C ARG A 320 3.40 -1.40 -8.91
N GLY A 321 2.19 -0.86 -8.95
CA GLY A 321 1.73 0.18 -8.01
C GLY A 321 1.53 -0.36 -6.59
N LEU A 322 1.86 0.48 -5.61
CA LEU A 322 1.56 0.38 -4.19
C LEU A 322 0.33 1.27 -3.88
N ASP A 323 -0.03 1.46 -2.61
CA ASP A 323 -1.16 2.36 -2.28
C ASP A 323 -0.87 3.81 -2.72
N GLY A 324 -1.86 4.44 -3.34
CA GLY A 324 -1.74 5.76 -3.94
C GLY A 324 -2.55 6.84 -3.21
N GLY A 325 -2.93 7.89 -3.95
CA GLY A 325 -3.68 9.02 -3.42
C GLY A 325 -2.99 9.65 -2.21
N GLY A 326 -3.77 10.01 -1.20
CA GLY A 326 -3.24 10.58 0.04
C GLY A 326 -2.32 9.68 0.86
N SER A 327 -2.17 8.40 0.49
CA SER A 327 -1.21 7.48 1.12
C SER A 327 0.18 7.62 0.50
N SER A 328 0.28 8.16 -0.74
CA SER A 328 1.54 8.26 -1.45
C SER A 328 2.51 9.21 -0.74
N ALA A 329 3.64 8.65 -0.33
CA ALA A 329 4.68 9.37 0.40
C ALA A 329 6.06 8.73 0.18
N LEU A 330 7.07 9.59 0.12
CA LEU A 330 8.48 9.28 0.04
C LEU A 330 9.19 10.02 1.17
N VAL A 331 9.94 9.26 1.97
CA VAL A 331 10.83 9.79 3.00
C VAL A 331 12.25 9.36 2.67
N LEU A 332 13.15 10.34 2.54
CA LEU A 332 14.58 10.13 2.34
C LEU A 332 15.34 10.66 3.56
N ASP A 333 16.14 9.81 4.21
CA ASP A 333 16.94 10.14 5.38
C ASP A 333 16.16 10.91 6.49
N GLY A 334 14.89 10.53 6.68
CA GLY A 334 13.99 11.13 7.68
C GLY A 334 13.28 12.41 7.23
N GLU A 335 13.48 12.87 5.99
CA GLU A 335 12.81 14.03 5.41
C GLU A 335 11.77 13.62 4.37
N TYR A 336 10.57 14.22 4.43
CA TYR A 336 9.54 14.02 3.41
C TYR A 336 9.93 14.72 2.11
N VAL A 337 9.85 14.00 1.00
CA VAL A 337 10.16 14.52 -0.36
C VAL A 337 8.88 14.89 -1.11
N ASN A 338 7.92 13.97 -1.17
CA ASN A 338 6.57 14.26 -1.62
C ASN A 338 5.57 14.09 -0.48
N GLU A 339 4.53 14.92 -0.47
CA GLU A 339 3.52 14.89 0.59
C GLU A 339 2.12 15.14 0.02
N ASN A 340 1.33 14.07 -0.08
CA ASN A 340 -0.04 14.08 -0.61
C ASN A 340 -1.11 14.25 0.47
N GLY A 341 -0.75 14.81 1.64
CA GLY A 341 -1.71 14.97 2.73
C GLY A 341 -2.73 16.08 2.51
N ASP A 342 -3.73 16.15 3.40
CA ASP A 342 -4.72 17.21 3.40
C ASP A 342 -4.10 18.50 3.94
N ARG A 343 -4.08 19.59 3.16
CA ARG A 343 -3.49 20.83 3.62
C ARG A 343 -4.38 21.50 4.65
N ILE A 344 -3.86 21.66 5.86
CA ILE A 344 -4.52 22.34 6.98
C ILE A 344 -4.18 23.83 7.00
N SER A 345 -2.95 24.18 6.60
CA SER A 345 -2.50 25.58 6.44
C SER A 345 -1.35 25.64 5.42
N GLU A 346 -0.89 26.85 5.09
CA GLU A 346 0.23 27.06 4.15
C GLU A 346 1.48 26.23 4.52
N ASP A 347 1.76 26.09 5.82
CA ASP A 347 2.93 25.38 6.34
C ASP A 347 2.60 24.00 6.96
N LEU A 348 1.34 23.53 6.88
CA LEU A 348 0.91 22.29 7.53
C LEU A 348 0.07 21.44 6.61
N VAL A 349 0.60 20.27 6.27
CA VAL A 349 -0.08 19.21 5.55
C VAL A 349 -0.29 18.03 6.51
N LEU A 350 -1.50 17.49 6.56
CA LEU A 350 -1.86 16.36 7.41
C LEU A 350 -1.52 15.06 6.70
N ARG A 351 -0.46 14.42 7.16
CA ARG A 351 0.05 13.15 6.62
C ARG A 351 -0.89 12.01 6.98
N ARG A 352 -1.23 11.20 5.99
CA ARG A 352 -2.04 10.01 6.21
C ARG A 352 -1.20 8.92 6.89
N PRO A 353 -1.66 8.36 8.02
CA PRO A 353 -1.12 7.12 8.54
C PRO A 353 -1.52 5.94 7.63
N THR A 354 -0.56 5.10 7.27
CA THR A 354 -0.73 3.91 6.40
C THR A 354 -0.56 2.62 7.22
N ALA A 355 -0.83 1.45 6.65
CA ALA A 355 -0.79 0.19 7.38
C ALA A 355 0.63 -0.42 7.46
N ASP A 356 1.39 -0.36 6.38
CA ASP A 356 2.75 -0.87 6.30
C ASP A 356 3.58 -0.04 5.31
N PHE A 357 4.86 -0.39 5.19
CA PHE A 357 5.88 0.37 4.46
C PHE A 357 6.78 -0.56 3.66
N LEU A 358 7.40 0.00 2.62
CA LEU A 358 8.54 -0.57 1.91
C LEU A 358 9.74 0.34 2.16
N LEU A 359 10.85 -0.24 2.60
CA LEU A 359 12.02 0.55 2.97
C LEU A 359 13.34 -0.07 2.54
N PHE A 360 14.33 0.81 2.41
CA PHE A 360 15.73 0.50 2.19
C PHE A 360 16.59 1.04 3.34
N THR A 361 17.61 0.28 3.74
CA THR A 361 18.55 0.63 4.82
C THR A 361 20.00 0.58 4.33
N GLU A 362 20.88 1.38 4.96
CA GLU A 362 22.32 1.35 4.70
C GLU A 362 23.01 0.11 5.28
#